data_AF-A0A2J7YB88-F1
#
_entry.id   AF-A0A2J7YB88-F1
#
_cell.length_a   1.000
_cell.length_b   1.000
_cell.length_c   1.000
_cell.angle_alpha   90.00
_cell.angle_beta   90.00
_cell.angle_gamma   90.00
#
_symmetry.space_group_name_H-M   'P 1'
#
loop_
_entity.id
_entity.type
_entity.pdbx_description
1 polymer ?
#
loop_
_entity_poly.entity_id
_entity_poly.type
_entity_poly.pdbx_seq_one_letter_code
_entity_poly.pdbx_strand_id
1 'polypeptide(L)'
;RQVFARARAAHPCVLFFDELDALAPRRGTDNNQAAERVVNQLLTEMDGVDSRQGIYVVAATNRPDMIDPALLRPGRLDKVVQVIAKRSGAFVRA
;
A
#
# COMPACT_ATOMS: atom_id res chain seq x y z
N ARG A 1 -12.49 -3.30 -1.16
CA ARG A 1 -13.72 -3.31 -0.34
C ARG A 1 -13.73 -4.39 0.73
N GLN A 2 -13.93 -5.68 0.41
CA GLN A 2 -14.08 -6.72 1.46
C GLN A 2 -12.90 -6.81 2.44
N VAL A 3 -11.66 -6.65 1.94
CA VAL A 3 -10.45 -6.68 2.77
C VAL A 3 -10.44 -5.55 3.82
N PHE A 4 -10.81 -4.32 3.43
CA PHE A 4 -10.91 -3.19 4.37
C PHE A 4 -12.08 -3.34 5.34
N ALA A 5 -13.21 -3.91 4.90
CA ALA A 5 -14.33 -4.21 5.80
C ALA A 5 -13.92 -5.24 6.87
N ARG A 6 -13.17 -6.28 6.49
CA ARG A 6 -12.60 -7.25 7.44
C ARG A 6 -11.61 -6.59 8.40
N ALA A 7 -10.73 -5.72 7.90
CA ALA A 7 -9.79 -4.98 8.74
C ALA A 7 -10.50 -4.11 9.80
N ARG A 8 -11.59 -3.42 9.41
CA ARG A 8 -12.44 -2.66 10.34
C ARG A 8 -13.12 -3.55 11.39
N ALA A 9 -13.56 -4.75 11.02
CA ALA A 9 -14.16 -5.68 11.98
C ALA A 9 -13.14 -6.37 12.89
N ALA A 10 -11.86 -6.41 12.50
CA ALA A 10 -10.79 -7.13 13.18
C ALA A 10 -9.77 -6.20 13.87
N HIS A 11 -10.09 -4.91 14.07
CA HIS A 11 -9.15 -3.97 14.67
C HIS A 11 -8.84 -4.33 16.15
N PRO A 12 -7.59 -4.17 16.63
CA PRO A 12 -6.43 -3.62 15.92
C PRO A 12 -5.78 -4.65 14.98
N CYS A 13 -5.40 -4.23 13.77
CA CYS A 13 -4.77 -5.13 12.81
C CYS A 13 -3.80 -4.42 11.84
N VAL A 14 -2.96 -5.22 11.18
CA VAL A 14 -2.11 -4.78 10.07
C VAL A 14 -2.69 -5.35 8.78
N LEU A 15 -2.94 -4.47 7.81
CA LEU A 15 -3.29 -4.86 6.45
C LEU A 15 -2.04 -4.74 5.57
N PHE A 16 -1.52 -5.89 5.12
CA PHE A 16 -0.31 -5.95 4.31
C PHE A 16 -0.63 -6.23 2.84
N PHE A 17 -0.11 -5.38 1.95
CA PHE A 17 -0.15 -5.57 0.50
C PHE A 17 1.25 -5.86 -0.03
N ASP A 18 1.49 -7.08 -0.49
CA ASP A 18 2.69 -7.37 -1.26
C ASP A 18 2.48 -7.05 -2.74
N GLU A 19 3.56 -6.79 -3.47
CA GLU A 19 3.55 -6.47 -4.90
C GLU A 19 2.55 -5.36 -5.25
N LEU A 20 2.60 -4.24 -4.51
CA LEU A 20 1.64 -3.15 -4.67
C LEU A 20 1.58 -2.60 -6.12
N ASP A 21 2.68 -2.70 -6.86
CA ASP A 21 2.76 -2.27 -8.27
C ASP A 21 1.84 -3.05 -9.21
N ALA A 22 1.48 -4.29 -8.88
CA ALA A 22 0.49 -5.04 -9.63
C ALA A 22 -0.94 -4.53 -9.37
N LEU A 23 -1.21 -4.05 -8.15
CA LEU A 23 -2.54 -3.58 -7.74
C LEU A 23 -2.78 -2.11 -8.09
N ALA A 24 -1.73 -1.30 -8.02
CA ALA A 24 -1.82 0.14 -8.15
C ALA A 24 -0.76 0.77 -9.07
N PRO A 25 -0.71 0.37 -10.34
CA PRO A 25 0.18 0.98 -11.31
C PRO A 25 -0.21 2.44 -11.58
N ARG A 26 0.73 3.23 -12.13
CA ARG A 26 0.45 4.57 -12.65
C ARG A 26 -0.70 4.53 -13.66
N ARG A 27 -1.60 5.51 -13.54
CA ARG A 27 -2.72 5.70 -14.47
C ARG A 27 -2.24 6.33 -15.79
N GLY A 28 -2.97 6.06 -16.88
CA GLY A 28 -2.75 6.71 -18.18
C GLY A 28 -1.66 6.14 -19.08
N THR A 29 -0.91 5.09 -18.69
CA THR A 29 0.10 4.48 -19.58
C THR A 29 -0.49 3.52 -20.62
N ASP A 30 -1.55 2.77 -20.28
CA ASP A 30 -2.01 1.64 -21.12
C ASP A 30 -3.54 1.54 -21.30
N ASN A 31 -4.31 2.64 -21.11
CA ASN A 31 -5.79 2.63 -21.19
C ASN A 31 -6.47 1.52 -20.38
N ASN A 32 -5.84 1.02 -19.31
CA ASN A 32 -6.36 -0.08 -18.50
C ASN A 32 -7.38 0.44 -17.46
N GLN A 33 -8.60 0.71 -17.93
CA GLN A 33 -9.71 1.21 -17.11
C GLN A 33 -10.05 0.29 -15.91
N ALA A 34 -9.72 -1.00 -15.98
CA ALA A 34 -9.93 -1.91 -14.85
C ALA A 34 -8.93 -1.62 -13.73
N ALA A 35 -7.64 -1.47 -14.05
CA ALA A 35 -6.62 -1.09 -13.08
C ALA A 35 -6.90 0.28 -12.47
N GLU A 36 -7.34 1.26 -13.28
CA GLU A 36 -7.71 2.59 -12.77
C GLU A 36 -8.85 2.54 -11.74
N ARG A 37 -9.86 1.69 -11.97
CA ARG A 37 -10.94 1.48 -11.00
C ARG A 37 -10.44 0.86 -9.69
N VAL A 38 -9.49 -0.07 -9.77
CA VAL A 38 -8.87 -0.68 -8.57
C VAL A 38 -8.06 0.36 -7.80
N VAL A 39 -7.24 1.17 -8.47
CA VAL A 39 -6.49 2.29 -7.86
C VAL A 39 -7.45 3.24 -7.17
N ASN A 40 -8.49 3.70 -7.86
CA ASN A 40 -9.47 4.63 -7.29
C ASN A 40 -10.16 4.03 -6.05
N GLN A 41 -10.50 2.74 -6.10
CA GLN A 41 -11.09 2.07 -4.94
C GLN A 41 -10.11 1.97 -3.76
N LEU A 42 -8.83 1.73 -4.02
CA LEU A 42 -7.81 1.72 -2.98
C LEU A 42 -7.65 3.11 -2.35
N LEU A 43 -7.60 4.17 -3.17
CA LEU A 43 -7.54 5.56 -2.70
C LEU A 43 -8.73 5.89 -1.79
N THR A 44 -9.96 5.54 -2.19
CA THR A 44 -11.16 5.76 -1.38
C THR A 44 -11.11 5.02 -0.04
N GLU A 45 -10.60 3.77 -0.03
CA GLU A 45 -10.49 3.02 1.23
C GLU A 45 -9.41 3.59 2.14
N MET A 46 -8.26 4.00 1.60
CA MET A 46 -7.18 4.63 2.36
C MET A 46 -7.62 5.95 2.99
N ASP A 47 -8.38 6.78 2.26
CA ASP A 47 -8.95 8.02 2.80
C ASP A 47 -9.96 7.76 3.93
N GLY A 48 -10.56 6.56 3.97
CA GLY A 48 -11.49 6.12 5.02
C GLY A 48 -10.86 5.29 6.14
N VAL A 49 -9.53 5.08 6.12
CA VAL A 49 -8.80 4.37 7.18
C VAL A 49 -8.20 5.41 8.12
N ASP A 50 -8.78 5.58 9.30
CA ASP A 50 -8.21 6.44 10.34
C ASP A 50 -7.22 5.62 11.19
N SER A 51 -5.98 6.10 11.28
CA SER A 51 -4.95 5.57 12.18
C SER A 51 -5.41 5.41 13.64
N ARG A 52 -6.37 6.24 14.09
CA ARG A 52 -6.97 6.16 15.44
C ARG A 52 -7.84 4.92 15.64
N GLN A 53 -8.26 4.25 14.55
CA GLN A 53 -9.02 3.00 14.60
C GLN A 53 -8.12 1.77 14.78
N GLY A 54 -6.80 1.92 14.87
CA GLY A 54 -5.87 0.80 15.11
C GLY A 54 -5.65 -0.10 13.89
N ILE A 55 -5.89 0.42 12.68
CA ILE A 55 -5.63 -0.27 11.42
C ILE A 55 -4.39 0.35 10.79
N TYR A 56 -3.34 -0.44 10.61
CA TYR A 56 -2.11 -0.01 9.95
C TYR A 56 -2.03 -0.64 8.57
N VAL A 57 -1.87 0.17 7.54
CA VAL A 57 -1.68 -0.33 6.17
C VAL A 57 -0.19 -0.31 5.85
N VAL A 58 0.33 -1.45 5.45
CA VAL A 58 1.72 -1.63 5.03
C VAL A 58 1.71 -2.20 3.62
N ALA A 59 2.61 -1.72 2.78
CA ALA A 59 2.74 -2.22 1.42
C ALA A 59 4.21 -2.41 1.02
N ALA A 60 4.47 -3.41 0.18
CA ALA A 60 5.77 -3.71 -0.38
C ALA A 60 5.72 -3.68 -1.92
N THR A 61 6.82 -3.27 -2.54
CA THR A 61 6.99 -3.28 -3.99
C THR A 61 8.48 -3.28 -4.35
N ASN A 62 8.83 -3.95 -5.45
CA ASN A 62 10.16 -3.88 -6.06
C ASN A 62 10.26 -2.79 -7.12
N ARG A 63 9.14 -2.13 -7.48
CA ARG A 63 9.02 -1.14 -8.55
C ARG A 63 8.33 0.13 -8.04
N PRO A 64 8.94 0.87 -7.09
CA PRO A 64 8.31 2.04 -6.48
C PRO A 64 7.99 3.15 -7.49
N ASP A 65 8.74 3.21 -8.59
CA ASP A 65 8.53 4.13 -9.71
C ASP A 65 7.20 3.88 -10.44
N MET A 66 6.69 2.65 -10.41
CA MET A 66 5.44 2.24 -11.08
C MET A 66 4.19 2.51 -10.25
N ILE A 67 4.31 2.87 -8.97
CA ILE A 67 3.16 3.11 -8.08
C ILE A 67 2.45 4.42 -8.44
N ASP A 68 1.12 4.43 -8.36
CA ASP A 68 0.35 5.68 -8.51
C ASP A 68 0.74 6.70 -7.41
N PRO A 69 1.23 7.89 -7.78
CA PRO A 69 1.74 8.86 -6.81
C PRO A 69 0.67 9.40 -5.86
N ALA A 70 -0.62 9.23 -6.17
CA ALA A 70 -1.68 9.61 -5.25
C ALA A 70 -1.68 8.74 -3.98
N LEU A 71 -1.23 7.48 -4.04
CA LEU A 71 -1.13 6.61 -2.86
C LEU A 71 -0.04 7.04 -1.89
N LEU A 72 0.99 7.76 -2.37
CA LEU A 72 2.12 8.21 -1.57
C LEU A 72 1.90 9.61 -0.93
N ARG A 73 0.72 10.20 -1.12
CA ARG A 73 0.38 11.51 -0.53
C ARG A 73 0.17 11.40 0.99
N PRO A 74 0.38 12.49 1.75
CA PRO A 74 0.14 12.52 3.19
C PRO A 74 -1.22 11.94 3.59
N GLY A 75 -1.24 11.14 4.66
CA GLY A 75 -2.45 10.46 5.14
C GLY A 75 -2.76 9.12 4.47
N ARG A 76 -1.92 8.66 3.52
CA ARG A 76 -2.04 7.35 2.86
C ARG A 76 -0.78 6.51 3.14
N LEU A 77 -0.04 6.08 2.11
CA LEU A 77 1.26 5.42 2.25
C LEU A 77 2.38 6.47 2.31
N ASP A 78 2.30 7.38 3.28
CA ASP A 78 3.18 8.55 3.37
C ASP A 78 4.51 8.28 4.11
N LYS A 79 4.66 7.10 4.71
CA LYS A 79 5.90 6.60 5.31
C LYS A 79 6.55 5.58 4.40
N VAL A 80 7.58 6.01 3.67
CA VAL A 80 8.34 5.15 2.76
C VAL A 80 9.61 4.67 3.46
N VAL A 81 9.83 3.35 3.46
CA VAL A 81 11.03 2.72 3.99
C VAL A 81 11.71 1.97 2.86
N GLN A 82 12.96 2.32 2.55
CA GLN A 82 13.75 1.58 1.58
C GLN A 82 14.36 0.35 2.24
N VAL A 83 13.97 -0.83 1.77
CA VAL A 83 14.53 -2.10 2.22
C VAL A 83 15.67 -2.49 1.30
N ILE A 84 16.88 -2.58 1.85
CA ILE A 84 18.05 -3.09 1.14
C ILE A 84 18.23 -4.54 1.57
N ALA A 85 18.05 -5.47 0.63
CA ALA A 85 18.32 -6.87 0.88
C ALA A 85 19.80 -7.02 1.26
N LYS A 86 20.08 -7.38 2.51
CA LYS A 86 21.43 -7.73 2.93
C LYS A 86 21.80 -9.03 2.23
N ARG A 87 22.83 -8.99 1.38
CA ARG A 87 23.53 -10.22 0.99
C ARG A 87 23.94 -10.93 2.28
N SER A 88 23.56 -12.20 2.38
CA SER A 88 23.76 -13.07 3.56
C SER A 88 25.07 -12.78 4.28
N GLY A 89 24.99 -12.30 5.53
CA GLY A 89 26.16 -12.09 6.40
C GLY A 89 26.08 -10.92 7.39
N ALA A 90 25.21 -9.94 7.19
CA ALA A 90 25.17 -8.76 8.07
C ALA A 90 24.03 -8.84 9.10
N PHE A 91 24.29 -9.44 10.27
CA PHE A 91 23.39 -9.33 11.42
C PHE A 91 23.22 -7.85 11.81
N VAL A 92 21.98 -7.35 11.83
CA VAL A 92 21.65 -6.15 12.63
C VAL A 92 21.44 -6.68 14.05
N ARG A 93 22.40 -6.44 14.95
CA ARG A 93 22.15 -6.60 16.39
C ARG A 93 21.31 -5.40 16.82
N ALA A 94 20.12 -5.70 17.35
CA ALA A 94 19.39 -4.79 18.23
C ALA A 94 20.12 -4.69 19.57
#